data_AF-A0A6N7L0F1-F1
#
_entry.id   AF-A0A6N7L0F1-F1
#
_cell.length_a   1.000
_cell.length_b   1.000
_cell.length_c   1.000
_cell.angle_alpha   90.00
_cell.angle_beta   90.00
_cell.angle_gamma   90.00
#
_symmetry.space_group_name_H-M   'P 1'
#
loop_
_entity.id
_entity.type
_entity.pdbx_description
1 polymer ?
#
loop_
_entity_poly.entity_id
_entity_poly.type
_entity_poly.pdbx_seq_one_letter_code
_entity_poly.pdbx_strand_id
1 'polypeptide(L)'
;MTRYCVDPVRHGLIATWGISEGDLASRIATLPTGADLPALLRLADSLGHLSEAAWRTYTHPASAAGSLEPNTEGWRREQERNAFGEVTDVITQPNLPQDGMLDVSYSPLVESAHRIGRALLALDNEDLTEAVLAEAAAELGNLTGRARQAVLLSREGASPLSRSPPTPPPTEPVRATGAVLRH
;
A
#
# COMPACT_ATOMS: atom_id res chain seq x y z
N MET A 1 -2.14 -1.54 -4.74
CA MET A 1 -2.07 -2.35 -3.50
C MET A 1 -2.52 -3.77 -3.77
N THR A 2 -1.81 -4.75 -3.21
CA THR A 2 -2.09 -6.19 -3.32
C THR A 2 -2.99 -6.63 -2.17
N ARG A 3 -3.98 -7.49 -2.44
CA ARG A 3 -4.80 -8.15 -1.42
C ARG A 3 -4.47 -9.63 -1.41
N TYR A 4 -4.38 -10.21 -0.22
CA TYR A 4 -4.03 -11.61 -0.04
C TYR A 4 -5.25 -12.39 0.44
N CYS A 5 -5.45 -13.58 -0.14
CA CYS A 5 -6.61 -14.41 0.12
C CYS A 5 -6.21 -15.87 0.29
N VAL A 6 -6.97 -16.59 1.11
CA VAL A 6 -6.85 -18.04 1.29
C VAL A 6 -7.97 -18.71 0.49
N ASP A 7 -7.60 -19.63 -0.41
CA ASP A 7 -8.53 -20.55 -1.06
C ASP A 7 -8.54 -21.88 -0.28
N PRO A 8 -9.53 -22.12 0.58
CA PRO A 8 -9.58 -23.33 1.41
C PRO A 8 -9.95 -24.58 0.60
N VAL A 9 -10.54 -24.42 -0.59
CA VAL A 9 -10.96 -25.55 -1.44
C VAL A 9 -9.78 -26.07 -2.24
N ARG A 10 -8.94 -25.17 -2.77
CA ARG A 10 -7.76 -25.52 -3.56
C ARG A 10 -6.45 -25.43 -2.77
N HIS A 11 -6.54 -25.21 -1.45
CA HIS A 11 -5.41 -25.04 -0.55
C HIS A 11 -4.37 -24.07 -1.11
N GLY A 12 -4.76 -22.84 -1.42
CA GLY A 12 -3.88 -21.85 -2.05
C GLY A 12 -3.82 -20.54 -1.30
N LEU A 13 -2.62 -19.98 -1.16
CA LEU A 13 -2.42 -18.57 -0.83
C LEU A 13 -2.36 -17.78 -2.14
N ILE A 14 -3.21 -16.79 -2.30
CA ILE A 14 -3.42 -16.06 -3.55
C ILE A 14 -3.18 -14.57 -3.31
N ALA A 15 -2.31 -13.96 -4.11
CA ALA A 15 -2.21 -12.51 -4.26
C ALA A 15 -3.17 -12.04 -5.35
N THR A 16 -3.87 -10.94 -5.10
CA THR A 16 -4.78 -10.30 -6.05
C THR A 16 -4.50 -8.80 -6.12
N TRP A 17 -4.59 -8.21 -7.32
CA TRP A 17 -4.41 -6.77 -7.47
C TRP A 17 -5.15 -6.21 -8.66
N GLY A 18 -5.64 -4.98 -8.50
CA GLY A 18 -6.30 -4.26 -9.57
C GLY A 18 -5.35 -3.82 -10.68
N ILE A 19 -5.87 -3.87 -11.89
CA ILE A 19 -5.37 -3.23 -13.10
C ILE A 19 -6.50 -2.35 -13.67
N SER A 20 -6.25 -1.61 -14.75
CA SER A 20 -7.22 -0.67 -15.32
C SER A 20 -8.54 -1.31 -15.78
N GLU A 21 -8.54 -2.60 -16.11
CA GLU A 21 -9.70 -3.30 -16.69
C GLU A 21 -10.26 -4.40 -15.77
N GLY A 22 -9.74 -4.57 -14.55
CA GLY A 22 -10.18 -5.63 -13.64
C GLY A 22 -9.13 -6.00 -12.61
N ASP A 23 -9.18 -7.23 -12.09
CA ASP A 23 -8.21 -7.76 -11.13
C ASP A 23 -7.40 -8.91 -11.74
N LEU A 24 -6.11 -8.96 -11.40
CA LEU A 24 -5.24 -10.11 -11.61
C LEU A 24 -5.12 -10.91 -10.32
N ALA A 25 -4.90 -12.22 -10.45
CA ALA A 25 -4.64 -13.12 -9.34
C ALA A 25 -3.44 -14.00 -9.66
N SER A 26 -2.57 -14.21 -8.67
CA SER A 26 -1.45 -15.14 -8.74
C SER A 26 -1.43 -16.01 -7.50
N ARG A 27 -1.21 -17.31 -7.68
CA ARG A 27 -0.96 -18.21 -6.55
C ARG A 27 0.48 -17.99 -6.08
N ILE A 28 0.64 -17.73 -4.78
CA ILE A 28 1.93 -17.59 -4.11
C ILE A 28 2.44 -18.97 -3.70
N ALA A 29 1.61 -19.74 -3.01
CA ALA A 29 1.97 -21.03 -2.46
C ALA A 29 0.78 -21.98 -2.42
N THR A 30 1.08 -23.28 -2.39
CA THR A 30 0.15 -24.30 -1.92
C THR A 30 0.19 -24.33 -0.41
N LEU A 31 -0.98 -24.35 0.23
CA LEU A 31 -1.12 -24.38 1.68
C LEU A 31 -1.12 -25.83 2.19
N PRO A 32 -0.58 -26.08 3.39
CA PRO A 32 -0.60 -27.42 3.97
C PRO A 32 -2.04 -27.91 4.17
N THR A 33 -2.29 -29.17 3.82
CA THR A 33 -3.59 -29.80 4.06
C THR A 33 -3.84 -29.90 5.57
N GLY A 34 -5.00 -29.42 6.02
CA GLY A 34 -5.36 -29.43 7.45
C GLY A 34 -4.75 -28.30 8.28
N ALA A 35 -4.05 -27.35 7.65
CA ALA A 35 -3.60 -26.14 8.34
C ALA A 35 -4.79 -25.35 8.94
N ASP A 36 -4.56 -24.77 10.11
CA ASP A 36 -5.56 -23.96 10.82
C ASP A 36 -5.96 -22.74 9.98
N LEU A 37 -7.22 -22.69 9.52
CA LEU A 37 -7.72 -21.61 8.69
C LEU A 37 -7.54 -20.22 9.35
N PRO A 38 -7.86 -20.02 10.64
CA PRO A 38 -7.49 -18.81 11.37
C PRO A 38 -6.01 -18.43 11.26
N ALA A 39 -5.07 -19.36 11.37
CA ALA A 39 -3.63 -19.08 11.17
C ALA A 39 -3.31 -18.62 9.74
N LEU A 40 -3.90 -19.29 8.74
CA LEU A 40 -3.75 -18.90 7.34
C LEU A 40 -4.33 -17.51 7.05
N LEU A 41 -5.48 -17.18 7.65
CA LEU A 41 -6.09 -15.85 7.52
C LEU A 41 -5.26 -14.77 8.21
N ARG A 42 -4.62 -15.06 9.36
CA ARG A 42 -3.68 -14.14 10.01
C ARG A 42 -2.45 -13.88 9.14
N LEU A 43 -1.94 -14.89 8.45
CA LEU A 43 -0.84 -14.72 7.49
C LEU A 43 -1.27 -13.81 6.33
N ALA A 44 -2.43 -14.07 5.72
CA ALA A 44 -2.95 -13.25 4.63
C ALA A 44 -3.22 -11.79 5.05
N ASP A 45 -3.77 -11.58 6.25
CA ASP A 45 -3.98 -10.24 6.83
C ASP A 45 -2.66 -9.50 7.04
N SER A 46 -1.64 -10.18 7.56
CA SER A 46 -0.31 -9.60 7.79
C SER A 46 0.39 -9.21 6.48
N LEU A 47 0.23 -10.02 5.42
CA LEU A 47 0.69 -9.68 4.08
C LEU A 47 -0.06 -8.48 3.49
N GLY A 48 -1.36 -8.37 3.76
CA GLY A 48 -2.16 -7.20 3.41
C GLY A 48 -1.63 -5.92 4.05
N HIS A 49 -1.34 -5.95 5.35
CA HIS A 49 -0.73 -4.83 6.06
C HIS A 49 0.66 -4.47 5.51
N LEU A 50 1.48 -5.45 5.15
CA LEU A 50 2.78 -5.19 4.50
C LEU A 50 2.59 -4.47 3.16
N SER A 51 1.67 -4.93 2.30
CA SER A 51 1.40 -4.29 1.00
C SER A 51 0.85 -2.87 1.17
N GLU A 52 0.00 -2.63 2.16
CA GLU A 52 -0.50 -1.29 2.47
C GLU A 52 0.63 -0.37 2.95
N ALA A 53 1.48 -0.83 3.87
CA ALA A 53 2.63 -0.07 4.35
C ALA A 53 3.60 0.26 3.20
N ALA A 54 3.92 -0.72 2.37
CA ALA A 54 4.76 -0.53 1.19
C ALA A 54 4.17 0.50 0.23
N TRP A 55 2.85 0.41 -0.05
CA TRP A 55 2.15 1.36 -0.90
C TRP A 55 2.20 2.80 -0.38
N ARG A 56 2.02 3.00 0.93
CA ARG A 56 2.14 4.32 1.56
C ARG A 56 3.54 4.89 1.35
N THR A 57 4.58 4.08 1.50
CA THR A 57 5.97 4.50 1.27
C THR A 57 6.23 4.90 -0.20
N TYR A 58 5.61 4.22 -1.16
CA TYR A 58 5.71 4.61 -2.58
C TYR A 58 4.96 5.90 -2.92
N THR A 59 3.79 6.11 -2.31
CA THR A 59 2.89 7.23 -2.64
C THR A 59 3.17 8.50 -1.82
N HIS A 60 3.86 8.38 -0.70
CA HIS A 60 4.21 9.47 0.21
C HIS A 60 5.74 9.55 0.38
N PRO A 61 6.50 9.89 -0.67
CA PRO A 61 7.95 10.01 -0.55
C PRO A 61 8.35 11.10 0.45
N ALA A 62 9.51 10.94 1.09
CA ALA A 62 10.05 11.91 2.04
C ALA A 62 10.23 13.31 1.41
N SER A 63 10.58 13.37 0.13
CA SER A 63 10.73 14.62 -0.64
C SER A 63 9.44 15.43 -0.80
N ALA A 64 8.26 14.82 -0.59
CA ALA A 64 6.99 15.51 -0.59
C ALA A 64 6.63 16.11 0.78
N ALA A 65 7.47 15.89 1.82
CA ALA A 65 7.30 16.50 3.14
C ALA A 65 7.98 17.87 3.21
N GLY A 66 7.50 18.72 4.12
CA GLY A 66 8.05 20.08 4.31
C GLY A 66 9.41 20.14 5.02
N SER A 67 9.88 19.02 5.59
CA SER A 67 11.18 18.92 6.29
C SER A 67 11.65 17.47 6.37
N LEU A 68 12.97 17.27 6.39
CA LEU A 68 13.67 15.99 6.58
C LEU A 68 14.43 15.94 7.91
N GLU A 69 14.28 16.95 8.77
CA GLU A 69 14.96 16.99 10.07
C GLU A 69 14.52 15.82 10.97
N PRO A 70 15.37 15.34 11.91
CA PRO A 70 15.03 14.26 12.81
C PRO A 70 13.68 14.47 13.52
N ASN A 71 12.91 13.39 13.67
CA ASN A 71 11.56 13.37 14.26
C ASN A 71 10.47 14.13 13.48
N THR A 72 10.76 14.59 12.25
CA THR A 72 9.74 15.13 11.34
C THR A 72 9.08 14.02 10.51
N GLU A 73 7.99 14.37 9.83
CA GLU A 73 7.28 13.46 8.93
C GLU A 73 8.15 12.98 7.76
N GLY A 74 8.94 13.87 7.15
CA GLY A 74 9.83 13.50 6.06
C GLY A 74 10.93 12.55 6.51
N TRP A 75 11.49 12.78 7.71
CA TRP A 75 12.44 11.85 8.32
C TRP A 75 11.81 10.47 8.57
N ARG A 76 10.59 10.39 9.14
CA ARG A 76 9.89 9.11 9.34
C ARG A 76 9.65 8.37 8.03
N ARG A 77 9.22 9.06 6.97
CA ARG A 77 9.02 8.48 5.63
C ARG A 77 10.32 7.96 5.04
N GLU A 78 11.43 8.66 5.26
CA GLU A 78 12.74 8.19 4.83
C GLU A 78 13.17 6.93 5.59
N GLN A 79 12.97 6.88 6.91
CA GLN A 79 13.22 5.68 7.71
C GLN A 79 12.37 4.49 7.24
N GLU A 80 11.07 4.69 6.99
CA GLU A 80 10.20 3.66 6.42
C GLU A 80 10.71 3.15 5.06
N ARG A 81 11.23 4.05 4.22
CA ARG A 81 11.80 3.66 2.92
C ARG A 81 13.08 2.86 3.08
N ASN A 82 13.94 3.23 4.02
CA ASN A 82 15.19 2.52 4.29
C ASN A 82 14.93 1.11 4.83
N ALA A 83 13.87 0.94 5.63
CA ALA A 83 13.48 -0.35 6.21
C ALA A 83 13.07 -1.41 5.16
N PHE A 84 12.89 -1.05 3.88
CA PHE A 84 12.59 -2.01 2.81
C PHE A 84 13.65 -3.11 2.71
N GLY A 85 14.93 -2.77 2.94
CA GLY A 85 16.03 -3.72 2.90
C GLY A 85 16.04 -4.73 4.04
N GLU A 86 15.30 -4.49 5.12
CA GLU A 86 15.34 -5.29 6.34
C GLU A 86 14.16 -6.27 6.44
N VAL A 87 13.11 -6.10 5.63
CA VAL A 87 11.85 -6.84 5.79
C VAL A 87 12.03 -8.35 5.69
N THR A 88 12.81 -8.85 4.73
CA THR A 88 13.01 -10.30 4.59
C THR A 88 13.72 -10.89 5.80
N ASP A 89 14.73 -10.18 6.33
CA ASP A 89 15.47 -10.61 7.51
C ASP A 89 14.55 -10.64 8.74
N VAL A 90 13.72 -9.60 8.89
CA VAL A 90 12.72 -9.48 9.96
C VAL A 90 11.66 -10.59 9.89
N ILE A 91 11.23 -11.02 8.69
CA ILE A 91 10.33 -12.16 8.53
C ILE A 91 10.99 -13.45 9.03
N THR A 92 12.28 -13.65 8.74
CA THR A 92 13.01 -14.85 9.18
C THR A 92 13.35 -14.85 10.67
N GLN A 93 13.46 -13.67 11.28
CA GLN A 93 13.81 -13.48 12.69
C GLN A 93 12.80 -12.55 13.37
N PRO A 94 11.54 -12.99 13.53
CA PRO A 94 10.51 -12.12 14.07
C PRO A 94 10.68 -11.93 15.58
N ASN A 95 10.23 -10.79 16.09
CA ASN A 95 10.06 -10.60 17.53
C ASN A 95 9.04 -11.62 18.04
N LEU A 96 9.48 -12.48 18.96
CA LEU A 96 8.67 -13.48 19.64
C LEU A 96 8.24 -12.96 21.02
N PRO A 97 7.08 -13.39 21.55
CA PRO A 97 6.72 -13.08 22.92
C PRO A 97 7.77 -13.60 23.91
N GLN A 98 8.26 -12.73 24.79
CA GLN A 98 9.19 -13.03 25.88
C GLN A 98 8.55 -12.58 27.19
N ASP A 99 8.47 -13.48 28.19
CA ASP A 99 7.82 -13.21 29.48
C ASP A 99 6.37 -12.69 29.36
N GLY A 100 5.64 -13.16 28.34
CA GLY A 100 4.26 -12.74 28.05
C GLY A 100 4.14 -11.35 27.42
N MET A 101 5.26 -10.67 27.17
CA MET A 101 5.34 -9.37 26.50
C MET A 101 5.78 -9.55 25.05
N LEU A 102 5.29 -8.71 24.14
CA LEU A 102 5.71 -8.68 22.74
C LEU A 102 6.30 -7.32 22.42
N ASP A 103 7.53 -7.31 21.92
CA ASP A 103 8.13 -6.10 21.37
C ASP A 103 7.55 -5.83 19.97
N VAL A 104 6.97 -4.64 19.80
CA VAL A 104 6.20 -4.24 18.62
C VAL A 104 6.90 -3.05 17.98
N SER A 105 7.20 -3.15 16.68
CA SER A 105 7.86 -2.07 15.97
C SER A 105 6.90 -0.91 15.72
N TYR A 106 7.42 0.32 15.85
CA TYR A 106 6.68 1.53 15.46
C TYR A 106 6.58 1.68 13.94
N SER A 107 7.46 1.01 13.18
CA SER A 107 7.40 1.00 11.73
C SER A 107 6.29 0.04 11.28
N PRO A 108 5.26 0.52 10.57
CA PRO A 108 4.20 -0.35 10.06
C PRO A 108 4.75 -1.43 9.12
N LEU A 109 5.80 -1.11 8.36
CA LEU A 109 6.45 -2.06 7.45
C LEU A 109 7.14 -3.19 8.23
N VAL A 110 7.99 -2.83 9.20
CA VAL A 110 8.75 -3.79 10.02
C VAL A 110 7.83 -4.60 10.92
N GLU A 111 6.82 -3.98 11.52
CA GLU A 111 5.84 -4.71 12.36
C GLU A 111 5.03 -5.70 11.53
N SER A 112 4.65 -5.34 10.29
CA SER A 112 3.97 -6.29 9.39
C SER A 112 4.88 -7.48 9.06
N ALA A 113 6.18 -7.23 8.84
CA ALA A 113 7.18 -8.27 8.64
C ALA A 113 7.29 -9.22 9.85
N HIS A 114 7.33 -8.69 11.07
CA HIS A 114 7.32 -9.52 12.29
C HIS A 114 6.05 -10.36 12.41
N ARG A 115 4.88 -9.80 12.08
CA ARG A 115 3.60 -10.53 12.10
C ARG A 115 3.59 -11.68 11.09
N ILE A 116 4.10 -11.46 9.88
CA ILE A 116 4.28 -12.49 8.87
C ILE A 116 5.19 -13.60 9.41
N GLY A 117 6.37 -13.25 9.94
CA GLY A 117 7.31 -14.22 10.50
C GLY A 117 6.69 -15.07 11.62
N ARG A 118 5.99 -14.43 12.57
CA ARG A 118 5.26 -15.16 13.63
C ARG A 118 4.18 -16.10 13.08
N ALA A 119 3.45 -15.66 12.05
CA ALA A 119 2.43 -16.49 11.41
C ALA A 119 3.05 -17.70 10.68
N LEU A 120 4.19 -17.52 10.01
CA LEU A 120 4.92 -18.60 9.35
C LEU A 120 5.49 -19.60 10.36
N LEU A 121 6.09 -19.13 11.46
CA LEU A 121 6.57 -20.00 12.55
C LEU A 121 5.45 -20.85 13.15
N ALA A 122 4.24 -20.30 13.28
CA ALA A 122 3.09 -21.06 13.77
C ALA A 122 2.57 -22.11 12.76
N LEU A 123 2.84 -21.93 11.47
CA LEU A 123 2.45 -22.85 10.40
C LEU A 123 3.52 -23.91 10.10
N ASP A 124 4.76 -23.69 10.53
CA ASP A 124 5.91 -24.61 10.46
C ASP A 124 6.04 -25.30 9.09
N ASN A 125 6.08 -24.48 8.04
CA ASN A 125 6.15 -24.96 6.66
C ASN A 125 7.22 -24.18 5.87
N GLU A 126 8.28 -24.88 5.50
CA GLU A 126 9.45 -24.30 4.83
C GLU A 126 9.12 -23.80 3.42
N ASP A 127 8.40 -24.58 2.62
CA ASP A 127 7.98 -24.19 1.26
C ASP A 127 7.12 -22.91 1.27
N LEU A 128 6.18 -22.82 2.21
CA LEU A 128 5.35 -21.63 2.40
C LEU A 128 6.18 -20.43 2.85
N THR A 129 7.17 -20.66 3.72
CA THR A 129 8.09 -19.62 4.19
C THR A 129 8.91 -19.05 3.04
N GLU A 130 9.51 -19.91 2.22
CA GLU A 130 10.27 -19.49 1.04
C GLU A 130 9.40 -18.70 0.05
N ALA A 131 8.21 -19.20 -0.25
CA ALA A 131 7.28 -18.54 -1.16
C ALA A 131 6.84 -17.16 -0.65
N VAL A 132 6.60 -17.03 0.67
CA VAL A 132 6.22 -15.76 1.29
C VAL A 132 7.39 -14.78 1.33
N LEU A 133 8.63 -15.23 1.55
CA LEU A 133 9.83 -14.38 1.47
C LEU A 133 10.02 -13.84 0.05
N ALA A 134 9.86 -14.69 -0.97
CA ALA A 134 9.93 -14.27 -2.37
C ALA A 134 8.84 -13.24 -2.71
N GLU A 135 7.61 -13.46 -2.23
CA GLU A 135 6.49 -12.53 -2.40
C GLU A 135 6.73 -11.19 -1.70
N ALA A 136 7.25 -11.19 -0.48
CA ALA A 136 7.59 -9.97 0.25
C ALA A 136 8.70 -9.17 -0.46
N ALA A 137 9.74 -9.84 -0.95
CA ALA A 137 10.77 -9.21 -1.78
C ALA A 137 10.19 -8.62 -3.09
N ALA A 138 9.24 -9.31 -3.72
CA ALA A 138 8.56 -8.82 -4.93
C ALA A 138 7.66 -7.59 -4.65
N GLU A 139 6.99 -7.54 -3.50
CA GLU A 139 6.17 -6.39 -3.07
C GLU A 139 7.02 -5.13 -2.81
N LEU A 140 8.24 -5.28 -2.28
CA LEU A 140 9.11 -4.16 -1.88
C LEU A 140 10.12 -3.75 -2.95
N GLY A 141 10.39 -4.64 -3.91
CA GLY A 141 11.37 -4.43 -4.97
C GLY A 141 10.87 -3.63 -6.16
N ASN A 142 11.34 -4.02 -7.35
CA ASN A 142 10.92 -3.44 -8.61
C ASN A 142 9.58 -4.03 -9.03
N LEU A 143 8.52 -3.25 -8.87
CA LEU A 143 7.14 -3.58 -9.22
C LEU A 143 6.93 -3.92 -10.70
N THR A 144 7.94 -4.12 -11.56
CA THR A 144 7.83 -4.39 -13.01
C THR A 144 6.76 -5.42 -13.40
N GLY A 145 6.57 -6.50 -12.62
CA GLY A 145 5.49 -7.49 -12.84
C GLY A 145 4.09 -6.98 -12.46
N ARG A 146 4.03 -6.02 -11.53
CA ARG A 146 2.84 -5.32 -11.03
C ARG A 146 2.72 -3.90 -11.59
N ALA A 147 3.58 -3.51 -12.52
CA ALA A 147 3.75 -2.13 -12.99
C ALA A 147 2.51 -1.58 -13.71
N ARG A 148 1.53 -2.44 -14.03
CA ARG A 148 0.20 -2.02 -14.49
C ARG A 148 -0.66 -1.38 -13.39
N GLN A 149 -0.31 -1.53 -12.11
CA GLN A 149 -0.86 -0.72 -11.01
C GLN A 149 -0.54 0.77 -11.17
N ALA A 150 0.52 1.13 -11.94
CA ALA A 150 0.90 2.52 -12.18
C ALA A 150 -0.17 3.36 -12.90
N VAL A 151 -1.12 2.72 -13.59
CA VAL A 151 -2.24 3.45 -14.22
C VAL A 151 -3.31 3.83 -13.19
N LEU A 152 -3.46 3.08 -12.10
CA LEU A 152 -4.31 3.46 -10.96
C LEU A 152 -3.64 4.56 -10.11
N LEU A 153 -2.30 4.53 -9.98
CA LEU A 153 -1.50 5.55 -9.28
C LEU A 153 -1.74 6.98 -9.82
N SER A 154 -1.96 7.14 -11.13
CA SER A 154 -2.18 8.48 -11.72
C SER A 154 -3.56 9.08 -11.43
N ARG A 155 -4.54 8.31 -10.93
CA ARG A 155 -5.92 8.79 -10.73
C ARG A 155 -6.27 9.12 -9.29
N GLU A 156 -5.71 8.40 -8.31
CA GLU A 156 -5.99 8.69 -6.88
C GLU A 156 -5.30 9.97 -6.38
N GLY A 157 -4.20 10.40 -7.00
CA GLY A 157 -3.54 11.68 -6.70
C GLY A 157 -4.15 12.90 -7.41
N ALA A 158 -5.04 12.69 -8.38
CA ALA A 158 -5.70 13.78 -9.09
C ALA A 158 -6.98 14.18 -8.35
N SER A 159 -6.86 15.07 -7.34
CA SER A 159 -8.03 15.87 -6.95
C SER A 159 -8.57 16.58 -8.20
N PRO A 160 -9.89 16.54 -8.48
CA PRO A 160 -10.43 17.34 -9.58
C PRO A 160 -10.12 18.80 -9.27
N LEU A 161 -9.17 19.39 -10.00
CA LEU A 161 -8.96 20.81 -9.99
C LEU A 161 -10.31 21.43 -10.33
N SER A 162 -10.96 22.07 -9.35
CA SER A 162 -12.08 22.97 -9.59
C SER A 162 -11.58 24.03 -10.55
N ARG A 163 -11.78 23.80 -11.84
CA ARG A 163 -11.61 24.82 -12.87
C ARG A 163 -12.70 25.84 -12.60
N SER A 164 -12.35 26.91 -11.90
CA SER A 164 -13.22 28.08 -11.84
C SER A 164 -13.49 28.49 -13.30
N PRO A 165 -14.75 28.67 -13.71
CA PRO A 165 -15.05 29.08 -15.08
C PRO A 165 -14.38 30.44 -15.36
N PRO A 166 -13.90 30.68 -16.59
CA PRO A 166 -13.30 31.96 -16.93
C PRO A 166 -14.29 33.09 -16.65
N THR A 167 -13.85 34.07 -15.86
CA THR A 167 -14.59 35.30 -15.61
C THR A 167 -14.96 35.94 -16.94
N PRO A 168 -16.25 36.20 -17.22
CA PRO A 168 -16.64 36.87 -18.46
C PRO A 168 -16.08 38.30 -18.48
N PRO A 169 -15.71 38.82 -19.66
CA PRO A 169 -15.20 40.18 -19.79
C PRO A 169 -16.25 41.21 -19.34
N PRO A 170 -15.82 42.38 -18.82
CA PRO A 170 -16.74 43.42 -18.36
C PRO A 170 -17.60 43.92 -19.53
N THR A 171 -18.91 43.91 -19.32
CA THR A 171 -19.89 44.50 -20.24
C THR A 171 -19.71 46.01 -20.29
N GLU A 172 -19.38 46.56 -21.46
CA GLU A 172 -19.40 48.01 -21.68
C GLU A 172 -20.82 48.57 -21.46
N PRO A 173 -20.97 49.73 -20.80
CA PRO A 173 -22.27 50.36 -20.64
C PRO A 173 -22.77 50.91 -21.98
N VAL A 174 -23.93 50.41 -22.42
CA VAL A 174 -24.71 50.96 -23.53
C VAL A 174 -25.03 52.43 -23.24
N ARG A 175 -24.53 53.34 -24.08
CA ARG A 175 -24.91 54.75 -24.09
C ARG A 175 -26.43 54.88 -24.32
N ALA A 176 -27.14 55.43 -23.35
CA ALA A 176 -28.52 55.85 -23.50
C ALA A 176 -28.61 57.04 -24.45
N THR A 177 -29.12 56.82 -25.66
CA THR A 177 -29.53 57.88 -26.59
C THR A 177 -30.78 58.56 -26.03
N GLY A 178 -30.62 59.80 -25.54
CA GLY A 178 -31.74 60.63 -25.11
C GLY A 178 -32.63 61.02 -26.29
N ALA A 179 -33.91 60.66 -26.24
CA ALA A 179 -34.95 61.22 -27.09
C ALA A 179 -35.71 62.30 -26.29
N VAL A 180 -35.61 63.53 -26.80
CA VAL A 180 -36.31 64.72 -26.34
C VAL A 180 -37.80 64.59 -26.67
N LEU A 181 -38.67 64.67 -25.66
CA LEU A 181 -40.12 64.85 -25.83
C LEU A 181 -40.47 66.33 -25.64
N ARG A 182 -40.99 66.94 -26.71
CA ARG A 182 -41.70 68.21 -26.68
C ARG A 182 -43.13 67.95 -26.21
N HIS A 183 -43.60 68.71 -25.22
CA HIS A 183 -44.70 69.68 -25.35
C HIS A 183 -44.84 70.51 -24.08
#